data_AF-A0A7C6HDH0-F1
#
_entry.id   AF-A0A7C6HDH0-F1
#
_cell.length_a   1.000
_cell.length_b   1.000
_cell.length_c   1.000
_cell.angle_alpha   90.00
_cell.angle_beta   90.00
_cell.angle_gamma   90.00
#
_symmetry.space_group_name_H-M   'P 1'
#
loop_
_entity.id
_entity.type
_entity.pdbx_description
1 polymer ?
#
loop_
_entity_poly.entity_id
_entity_poly.type
_entity_poly.pdbx_seq_one_letter_code
_entity_poly.pdbx_strand_id
1 'polypeptide(L)'
;MYVDNVYLDTNYETSAGASENAAVYSGSQIRTALVPYRDKEGNIDLDDMRQGLRFCFDILEIDTVFEHDGKSYTVKNTGALVALKDKLEDENLMKVSNAGRVPGLLIQDYLIDVVIDDDEYKSAYIYNIPEANKDTLICARAYLECVSESGDIVYFYTPVQERSLTMVYERIVTEGDIDTLDEAVKAWWR
;
A
#
# COMPACT_ATOMS: atom_id res chain seq x y z
N MET A 1 -17.98 -24.23 39.66
CA MET A 1 -19.25 -23.64 39.22
C MET A 1 -18.91 -22.65 38.12
N TYR A 2 -19.51 -22.81 36.94
CA TYR A 2 -19.21 -22.08 35.72
C TYR A 2 -19.63 -20.60 35.78
N VAL A 3 -18.72 -19.75 35.31
CA VAL A 3 -18.79 -18.55 34.45
C VAL A 3 -20.06 -17.69 34.41
N ASP A 4 -19.88 -16.37 34.53
CA ASP A 4 -20.55 -15.33 33.72
C ASP A 4 -19.53 -14.18 33.50
N ASN A 5 -18.86 -14.17 32.34
CA ASN A 5 -19.16 -13.38 31.12
C ASN A 5 -18.37 -12.07 31.06
N VAL A 6 -17.07 -12.21 30.78
CA VAL A 6 -16.31 -11.18 30.07
C VAL A 6 -16.70 -11.29 28.60
N TYR A 7 -17.30 -10.24 28.05
CA TYR A 7 -17.48 -10.11 26.61
C TYR A 7 -16.09 -10.00 25.98
N LEU A 8 -15.58 -11.14 25.51
CA LEU A 8 -14.48 -11.22 24.56
C LEU A 8 -15.08 -11.00 23.18
N ASP A 9 -14.72 -9.88 22.54
CA ASP A 9 -14.90 -9.75 21.10
C ASP A 9 -13.87 -10.66 20.43
N THR A 10 -14.30 -11.87 20.07
CA THR A 10 -13.54 -12.79 19.23
C THR A 10 -13.68 -12.37 17.77
N ASN A 11 -12.97 -11.31 17.41
CA ASN A 11 -12.55 -11.03 16.03
C ASN A 11 -11.05 -10.67 16.09
N TYR A 12 -10.20 -11.68 16.08
CA TYR A 12 -8.76 -11.46 15.97
C TYR A 12 -8.42 -11.06 14.52
N GLU A 13 -8.13 -9.79 14.29
CA GLU A 13 -7.17 -9.33 13.27
C GLU A 13 -6.07 -8.62 14.06
N THR A 14 -5.11 -9.39 14.58
CA THR A 14 -4.04 -8.82 15.40
C THR A 14 -3.16 -7.93 14.52
N SER A 15 -3.47 -6.64 14.59
CA SER A 15 -2.58 -5.53 14.36
C SER A 15 -1.36 -5.70 15.26
N ALA A 16 -0.37 -6.39 14.74
CA ALA A 16 0.97 -6.33 15.26
C ALA A 16 1.79 -5.59 14.23
N GLY A 17 2.29 -4.42 14.65
CA GLY A 17 3.37 -3.77 13.92
C GLY A 17 4.44 -4.82 13.66
N ALA A 18 4.84 -4.91 12.39
CA ALA A 18 5.97 -5.72 11.99
C ALA A 18 7.12 -5.51 12.99
N SER A 19 7.80 -6.59 13.37
CA SER A 19 8.88 -6.56 14.36
C SER A 19 9.96 -5.54 13.97
N GLU A 20 10.83 -5.15 14.92
CA GLU A 20 11.87 -4.11 14.75
C GLU A 20 12.85 -4.35 13.58
N ASN A 21 12.72 -5.44 12.81
CA ASN A 21 13.46 -5.72 11.58
C ASN A 21 12.59 -6.07 10.34
N ALA A 22 11.26 -5.89 10.35
CA ALA A 22 10.40 -6.53 9.33
C ALA A 22 9.43 -5.61 8.56
N ALA A 23 9.55 -4.29 8.65
CA ALA A 23 8.98 -3.37 7.65
C ALA A 23 9.41 -1.93 7.95
N VAL A 24 10.43 -1.43 7.25
CA VAL A 24 10.69 0.02 7.21
C VAL A 24 10.19 0.58 5.87
N TYR A 25 9.47 1.69 5.94
CA TYR A 25 8.96 2.40 4.77
C TYR A 25 10.09 3.12 4.04
N SER A 26 10.34 2.77 2.77
CA SER A 26 11.33 3.46 1.93
C SER A 26 10.80 4.73 1.24
N GLY A 27 9.48 4.95 1.21
CA GLY A 27 8.90 6.12 0.56
C GLY A 27 7.80 5.79 -0.44
N SER A 28 6.95 6.78 -0.72
CA SER A 28 6.24 6.84 -1.99
C SER A 28 7.09 7.55 -3.02
N GLN A 29 6.94 7.17 -4.28
CA GLN A 29 7.66 7.74 -5.40
C GLN A 29 6.69 8.08 -6.53
N ILE A 30 6.95 9.19 -7.22
CA ILE A 30 6.27 9.47 -8.48
C ILE A 30 6.85 8.52 -9.50
N ARG A 31 5.99 7.99 -10.36
CA ARG A 31 6.44 7.26 -11.54
C ARG A 31 7.29 8.20 -12.39
N THR A 32 8.58 7.88 -12.53
CA THR A 32 9.53 8.78 -13.18
C THR A 32 9.16 9.07 -14.62
N ALA A 33 8.60 8.11 -15.37
CA ALA A 33 8.03 8.34 -16.70
C ALA A 33 6.49 8.42 -16.67
N LEU A 34 5.87 9.18 -17.57
CA LEU A 34 4.40 9.16 -17.73
C LEU A 34 3.91 7.85 -18.37
N VAL A 35 2.63 7.51 -18.19
CA VAL A 35 1.94 6.41 -18.89
C VAL A 35 0.75 6.90 -19.69
N PRO A 36 0.42 6.26 -20.83
CA PRO A 36 -0.87 6.42 -21.48
C PRO A 36 -2.04 6.13 -20.54
N TYR A 37 -3.09 6.95 -20.65
CA TYR A 37 -4.33 6.76 -19.93
C TYR A 37 -5.00 5.46 -20.38
N ARG A 38 -5.47 4.69 -19.39
CA ARG A 38 -6.33 3.52 -19.59
C ARG A 38 -7.67 3.77 -18.94
N ASP A 39 -8.73 3.72 -19.74
CA ASP A 39 -10.10 3.90 -19.25
C ASP A 39 -10.64 2.67 -18.51
N LYS A 40 -11.88 2.74 -18.01
CA LYS A 40 -12.50 1.66 -17.23
C LYS A 40 -12.85 0.45 -18.08
N GLU A 41 -13.03 0.66 -19.37
CA GLU A 41 -13.32 -0.34 -20.39
C GLU A 41 -12.04 -1.02 -20.91
N GLY A 42 -10.88 -0.48 -20.54
CA GLY A 42 -9.56 -1.00 -20.84
C GLY A 42 -8.90 -0.45 -22.10
N ASN A 43 -9.51 0.54 -22.77
CA ASN A 43 -8.92 1.22 -23.93
C ASN A 43 -7.75 2.10 -23.49
N ILE A 44 -6.75 2.23 -24.36
CA ILE A 44 -5.54 3.01 -24.10
C ILE A 44 -5.55 4.23 -25.01
N ASP A 45 -5.52 5.42 -24.40
CA ASP A 45 -5.29 6.69 -25.09
C ASP A 45 -3.80 7.03 -24.99
N LEU A 46 -3.11 6.95 -26.12
CA LEU A 46 -1.66 7.17 -26.22
C LEU A 46 -1.28 8.66 -26.13
N ASP A 47 -2.24 9.57 -26.34
CA ASP A 47 -2.01 11.01 -26.33
C ASP A 47 -2.29 11.62 -24.93
N ASP A 48 -3.15 10.99 -24.12
CA ASP A 48 -3.40 11.37 -22.72
C ASP A 48 -2.40 10.69 -21.79
N MET A 49 -1.24 11.33 -21.60
CA MET A 49 -0.17 10.85 -20.71
C MET A 49 -0.41 11.29 -19.27
N ARG A 50 -0.37 10.37 -18.31
CA ARG A 50 -0.67 10.60 -16.89
C ARG A 50 0.42 10.10 -15.97
N GLN A 51 0.42 10.66 -14.76
CA GLN A 51 1.32 10.28 -13.69
C GLN A 51 0.77 9.09 -12.90
N GLY A 52 1.64 8.51 -12.07
CA GLY A 52 1.25 7.50 -11.11
C GLY A 52 2.03 7.64 -9.82
N LEU A 53 1.46 7.11 -8.75
CA LEU A 53 2.05 7.08 -7.42
C LEU A 53 2.39 5.65 -7.05
N ARG A 54 3.62 5.41 -6.62
CA ARG A 54 4.09 4.13 -6.10
C ARG A 54 4.19 4.20 -4.59
N PHE A 55 3.71 3.17 -3.90
CA PHE A 55 3.95 2.93 -2.49
C PHE A 55 4.83 1.69 -2.35
N CYS A 56 5.98 1.83 -1.70
CA CYS A 56 6.88 0.72 -1.43
C CYS A 56 6.67 0.19 -0.01
N PHE A 57 6.73 -1.13 0.12
CA PHE A 57 6.58 -1.86 1.36
C PHE A 57 7.71 -2.89 1.44
N ASP A 58 8.44 -2.82 2.54
CA ASP A 58 9.31 -3.90 3.00
C ASP A 58 8.44 -4.88 3.78
N ILE A 59 8.20 -6.06 3.22
CA ILE A 59 7.34 -7.10 3.79
C ILE A 59 7.95 -8.49 3.54
N LEU A 60 7.55 -9.45 4.36
CA LEU A 60 8.00 -10.84 4.23
C LEU A 60 7.53 -11.48 2.92
N GLU A 61 8.41 -12.30 2.33
CA GLU A 61 8.11 -13.08 1.13
C GLU A 61 7.11 -14.20 1.40
N ILE A 62 6.42 -14.63 0.34
CA ILE A 62 5.52 -15.79 0.39
C ILE A 62 6.31 -17.04 0.83
N ASP A 63 5.66 -17.90 1.61
CA ASP A 63 6.22 -19.09 2.26
C ASP A 63 7.27 -18.84 3.34
N THR A 64 7.55 -17.57 3.67
CA THR A 64 8.31 -17.23 4.88
C THR A 64 7.53 -17.64 6.13
N VAL A 65 8.23 -18.27 7.09
CA VAL A 65 7.71 -18.58 8.42
C VAL A 65 8.29 -17.59 9.42
N PHE A 66 7.44 -16.99 10.25
CA PHE A 66 7.86 -16.06 11.30
C PHE A 66 7.09 -16.32 12.60
N GLU A 67 7.71 -15.93 13.72
CA GLU A 67 7.07 -15.96 15.03
C GLU A 67 6.54 -14.58 15.39
N HIS A 68 5.34 -14.55 15.94
CA HIS A 68 4.71 -13.34 16.48
C HIS A 68 3.85 -13.69 17.69
N ASP A 69 4.03 -12.98 18.81
CA ASP A 69 3.37 -13.24 20.09
C ASP A 69 3.45 -14.72 20.54
N GLY A 70 4.61 -15.34 20.31
CA GLY A 70 4.88 -16.73 20.68
C GLY A 70 4.15 -17.78 19.83
N LYS A 71 3.63 -17.39 18.66
CA LYS A 71 2.98 -18.28 17.69
C LYS A 71 3.67 -18.19 16.32
N SER A 72 3.73 -19.30 15.60
CA SER A 72 4.27 -19.33 14.24
C SER A 72 3.20 -19.08 13.19
N TYR A 73 3.58 -18.35 12.14
CA TYR A 73 2.74 -18.03 10.99
C TYR A 73 3.52 -18.24 9.70
N THR A 74 2.89 -18.82 8.68
CA THR A 74 3.45 -18.93 7.33
C THR A 74 2.76 -17.95 6.41
N VAL A 75 3.51 -17.09 5.72
CA VAL A 75 2.96 -16.17 4.71
C VAL A 75 2.47 -16.97 3.51
N LYS A 76 1.22 -16.73 3.08
CA LYS A 76 0.60 -17.40 1.94
C LYS A 76 0.19 -16.47 0.82
N ASN A 77 -0.10 -15.22 1.15
CA ASN A 77 -0.32 -14.20 0.15
C ASN A 77 0.11 -12.83 0.66
N THR A 78 0.35 -11.91 -0.28
CA THR A 78 0.62 -10.51 0.01
C THR A 78 -0.24 -9.63 -0.89
N GLY A 79 -0.53 -8.42 -0.45
CA GLY A 79 -1.28 -7.46 -1.24
C GLY A 79 -1.28 -6.08 -0.60
N ALA A 80 -1.97 -5.14 -1.22
CA ALA A 80 -2.19 -3.81 -0.67
C ALA A 80 -3.66 -3.44 -0.64
N LEU A 81 -3.99 -2.58 0.31
CA LEU A 81 -5.25 -1.88 0.43
C LEU A 81 -5.01 -0.42 0.08
N VAL A 82 -5.87 0.15 -0.77
CA VAL A 82 -5.76 1.53 -1.24
C VAL A 82 -7.11 2.22 -1.08
N ALA A 83 -7.09 3.45 -0.59
CA ALA A 83 -8.27 4.31 -0.52
C ALA A 83 -7.91 5.78 -0.75
N LEU A 84 -8.87 6.57 -1.21
CA LEU A 84 -8.75 8.03 -1.12
C LEU A 84 -8.96 8.44 0.34
N LYS A 85 -8.10 9.30 0.87
CA LYS A 85 -8.16 9.72 2.29
C LYS A 85 -9.53 10.31 2.65
N ASP A 86 -10.13 11.08 1.75
CA ASP A 86 -11.44 11.72 1.97
C ASP A 86 -12.62 10.73 1.99
N LYS A 87 -12.40 9.48 1.55
CA LYS A 87 -13.38 8.38 1.62
C LYS A 87 -13.15 7.47 2.81
N LEU A 88 -12.09 7.71 3.58
CA LEU A 88 -11.69 6.89 4.71
C LEU A 88 -11.94 7.65 6.01
N GLU A 89 -12.98 7.24 6.75
CA GLU A 89 -13.33 7.87 8.03
C GLU A 89 -12.27 7.61 9.12
N ASP A 90 -11.67 6.42 9.09
CA ASP A 90 -10.60 5.99 10.00
C ASP A 90 -9.66 5.02 9.24
N GLU A 91 -8.36 5.23 9.38
CA GLU A 91 -7.31 4.38 8.81
C GLU A 91 -7.33 2.94 9.32
N ASN A 92 -7.85 2.72 10.53
CA ASN A 92 -8.07 1.38 11.08
C ASN A 92 -9.10 0.57 10.29
N LEU A 93 -9.90 1.21 9.44
CA LEU A 93 -10.85 0.54 8.55
C LEU A 93 -10.17 -0.07 7.32
N MET A 94 -8.91 0.29 7.02
CA MET A 94 -8.15 -0.33 5.93
C MET A 94 -7.75 -1.76 6.31
N LYS A 95 -8.68 -2.69 6.11
CA LYS A 95 -8.51 -4.11 6.37
C LYS A 95 -9.19 -4.92 5.26
N VAL A 96 -8.69 -6.13 5.00
CA VAL A 96 -9.23 -7.00 3.93
C VAL A 96 -10.72 -7.30 4.19
N SER A 97 -11.09 -7.54 5.45
CA SER A 97 -12.48 -7.80 5.88
C SER A 97 -13.46 -6.64 5.62
N ASN A 98 -12.94 -5.43 5.39
CA ASN A 98 -13.73 -4.22 5.11
C ASN A 98 -13.80 -3.89 3.61
N ALA A 99 -13.09 -4.60 2.75
CA ALA A 99 -13.18 -4.42 1.31
C ALA A 99 -14.62 -4.67 0.82
N GLY A 100 -15.13 -3.78 -0.03
CA GLY A 100 -16.53 -3.79 -0.48
C GLY A 100 -17.56 -3.29 0.54
N ARG A 101 -17.16 -3.07 1.81
CA ARG A 101 -18.01 -2.43 2.84
C ARG A 101 -17.69 -0.95 3.00
N VAL A 102 -16.40 -0.61 2.96
CA VAL A 102 -15.92 0.78 2.96
C VAL A 102 -15.92 1.29 1.52
N PRO A 103 -16.74 2.30 1.17
CA PRO A 103 -16.78 2.84 -0.19
C PRO A 103 -15.40 3.34 -0.63
N GLY A 104 -14.92 2.84 -1.78
CA GLY A 104 -13.64 3.27 -2.35
C GLY A 104 -12.40 2.61 -1.76
N LEU A 105 -12.54 1.66 -0.82
CA LEU A 105 -11.45 0.78 -0.40
C LEU A 105 -11.25 -0.31 -1.47
N LEU A 106 -10.07 -0.33 -2.07
CA LEU A 106 -9.68 -1.25 -3.13
C LEU A 106 -8.60 -2.20 -2.62
N ILE A 107 -8.73 -3.48 -2.98
CA ILE A 107 -7.65 -4.47 -2.82
C ILE A 107 -6.84 -4.49 -4.12
N GLN A 108 -5.53 -4.40 -3.99
CA GLN A 108 -4.57 -4.80 -5.01
C GLN A 108 -3.92 -6.10 -4.52
N ASP A 109 -4.37 -7.23 -5.07
CA ASP A 109 -3.94 -8.59 -4.71
C ASP A 109 -2.60 -9.00 -5.33
N TYR A 110 -1.97 -8.08 -6.05
CA TYR A 110 -0.65 -8.25 -6.65
C TYR A 110 0.22 -7.04 -6.36
N LEU A 111 1.38 -7.28 -5.76
CA LEU A 111 2.43 -6.29 -5.56
C LEU A 111 3.53 -6.49 -6.59
N ILE A 112 4.14 -5.40 -7.03
CA ILE A 112 5.22 -5.40 -8.01
C ILE A 112 6.55 -5.31 -7.26
N ASP A 113 7.46 -6.24 -7.54
CA ASP A 113 8.82 -6.22 -7.04
C ASP A 113 9.61 -5.06 -7.66
N VAL A 114 10.27 -4.27 -6.83
CA VAL A 114 11.09 -3.14 -7.26
C VAL A 114 12.40 -3.11 -6.47
N VAL A 115 13.50 -2.85 -7.18
CA VAL A 115 14.83 -2.66 -6.57
C VAL A 115 15.09 -1.17 -6.43
N ILE A 116 15.46 -0.72 -5.23
CA ILE A 116 15.88 0.66 -4.94
C ILE A 116 17.15 0.56 -4.10
N ASP A 117 18.24 1.15 -4.58
CA ASP A 117 19.54 1.16 -3.88
C ASP A 117 20.01 -0.23 -3.40
N ASP A 118 19.87 -1.24 -4.29
CA ASP A 118 20.18 -2.67 -4.07
C ASP A 118 19.23 -3.43 -3.12
N ASP A 119 18.22 -2.77 -2.54
CA ASP A 119 17.19 -3.40 -1.72
C ASP A 119 15.93 -3.73 -2.55
N GLU A 120 15.34 -4.91 -2.31
CA GLU A 120 14.10 -5.36 -2.94
C GLU A 120 12.88 -4.98 -2.09
N TYR A 121 11.88 -4.37 -2.73
CA TYR A 121 10.62 -3.98 -2.09
C TYR A 121 9.43 -4.53 -2.87
N LYS A 122 8.33 -4.78 -2.16
CA LYS A 122 7.02 -4.99 -2.77
C LYS A 122 6.33 -3.65 -2.93
N SER A 123 5.68 -3.39 -4.07
CA SER A 123 5.07 -2.09 -4.33
C SER A 123 3.66 -2.14 -4.89
N ALA A 124 2.83 -1.20 -4.43
CA ALA A 124 1.51 -0.93 -4.99
C ALA A 124 1.57 0.33 -5.87
N TYR A 125 0.94 0.27 -7.04
CA TYR A 125 0.93 1.38 -7.98
C TYR A 125 -0.49 1.91 -8.19
N ILE A 126 -0.61 3.23 -8.14
CA ILE A 126 -1.81 3.97 -8.50
C ILE A 126 -1.54 4.67 -9.83
N TYR A 127 -2.09 4.11 -10.90
CA TYR A 127 -1.88 4.63 -12.25
C TYR A 127 -2.90 5.69 -12.63
N ASN A 128 -2.59 6.43 -13.70
CA ASN A 128 -3.52 7.29 -14.42
C ASN A 128 -4.11 8.45 -13.60
N ILE A 129 -3.33 9.00 -12.66
CA ILE A 129 -3.74 10.14 -11.85
C ILE A 129 -3.70 11.41 -12.73
N PRO A 130 -4.84 12.09 -12.97
CA PRO A 130 -4.86 13.33 -13.74
C PRO A 130 -4.16 14.48 -13.02
N GLU A 131 -3.69 15.47 -13.76
CA GLU A 131 -3.01 16.65 -13.21
C GLU A 131 -3.89 17.40 -12.19
N ALA A 132 -5.17 17.55 -12.51
CA ALA A 132 -6.14 18.20 -11.62
C ALA A 132 -6.27 17.52 -10.24
N ASN A 133 -5.80 16.28 -10.11
CA ASN A 133 -5.89 15.48 -8.90
C ASN A 133 -4.53 15.24 -8.22
N LYS A 134 -3.46 15.94 -8.62
CA LYS A 134 -2.10 15.73 -8.08
C LYS A 134 -1.98 15.93 -6.56
N ASP A 135 -2.88 16.72 -5.98
CA ASP A 135 -2.95 16.96 -4.53
C ASP A 135 -3.82 15.94 -3.76
N THR A 136 -4.48 15.00 -4.46
CA THR A 136 -5.35 14.01 -3.83
C THR A 136 -4.53 13.10 -2.92
N LEU A 137 -4.90 13.09 -1.64
CA LEU A 137 -4.27 12.21 -0.64
C LEU A 137 -4.79 10.78 -0.80
N ILE A 138 -3.86 9.87 -1.00
CA ILE A 138 -4.12 8.44 -1.15
C ILE A 138 -3.51 7.73 0.06
N CYS A 139 -4.32 6.90 0.70
CA CYS A 139 -3.90 5.99 1.75
C CYS A 139 -3.58 4.63 1.15
N ALA A 140 -2.45 4.04 1.52
CA ALA A 140 -2.08 2.68 1.15
C ALA A 140 -1.45 1.95 2.33
N ARG A 141 -1.71 0.64 2.44
CA ARG A 141 -0.97 -0.26 3.35
C ARG A 141 -0.86 -1.64 2.72
N ALA A 142 0.21 -2.36 3.02
CA ALA A 142 0.31 -3.76 2.65
C ALA A 142 -0.31 -4.68 3.71
N TYR A 143 -0.72 -5.86 3.29
CA TYR A 143 -1.13 -6.96 4.15
C TYR A 143 -0.37 -8.24 3.82
N LEU A 144 -0.19 -9.08 4.83
CA LEU A 144 0.21 -10.47 4.72
C LEU A 144 -0.99 -11.34 5.09
N GLU A 145 -1.39 -12.23 4.20
CA GLU A 145 -2.30 -13.32 4.53
C GLU A 145 -1.45 -14.49 5.01
N CYS A 146 -1.60 -14.88 6.27
CA CYS A 146 -0.80 -15.92 6.90
C CYS A 146 -1.68 -17.07 7.38
N VAL A 147 -1.09 -18.25 7.49
CA VAL A 147 -1.71 -19.42 8.12
C VAL A 147 -0.97 -19.74 9.43
N SER A 148 -1.70 -19.84 10.53
CA SER A 148 -1.18 -20.24 11.84
C SER A 148 -0.88 -21.74 11.92
N GLU A 149 -0.22 -22.19 12.99
CA GLU A 149 -0.03 -23.62 13.28
C GLU A 149 -1.34 -24.42 13.42
N SER A 150 -2.44 -23.76 13.85
CA SER A 150 -3.77 -24.36 13.94
C SER A 150 -4.51 -24.42 12.59
N GLY A 151 -3.97 -23.81 11.53
CA GLY A 151 -4.61 -23.71 10.22
C GLY A 151 -5.53 -22.50 10.06
N ASP A 152 -5.54 -21.57 11.01
CA ASP A 152 -6.36 -20.35 10.93
C ASP A 152 -5.70 -19.31 10.01
N ILE A 153 -6.53 -18.63 9.20
CA ILE A 153 -6.06 -17.51 8.38
C ILE A 153 -6.00 -16.25 9.25
N VAL A 154 -4.85 -15.60 9.26
CA VAL A 154 -4.58 -14.38 10.03
C VAL A 154 -3.96 -13.33 9.12
N TYR A 155 -4.49 -12.12 9.17
CA TYR A 155 -3.96 -10.99 8.41
C TYR A 155 -3.08 -10.10 9.28
N PHE A 156 -1.86 -9.86 8.81
CA PHE A 156 -0.95 -8.85 9.35
C PHE A 156 -0.91 -7.66 8.40
N TYR A 157 -0.67 -6.47 8.93
CA TYR A 157 -0.76 -5.25 8.14
C TYR A 157 0.38 -4.29 8.47
N THR A 158 0.93 -3.63 7.45
CA THR A 158 1.86 -2.51 7.66
C THR A 158 1.11 -1.30 8.22
N PRO A 159 1.81 -0.29 8.78
CA PRO A 159 1.22 1.02 9.00
C PRO A 159 0.62 1.60 7.71
N VAL A 160 -0.38 2.47 7.85
CA VAL A 160 -0.97 3.20 6.72
C VAL A 160 0.00 4.31 6.29
N GLN A 161 0.25 4.38 4.98
CA GLN A 161 1.00 5.43 4.32
C GLN A 161 0.02 6.39 3.65
N GLU A 162 0.24 7.68 3.82
CA GLU A 162 -0.57 8.74 3.20
C GLU A 162 0.32 9.62 2.33
N ARG A 163 0.06 9.66 1.02
CA ARG A 163 0.80 10.52 0.09
C ARG A 163 -0.09 11.01 -1.06
N SER A 164 0.24 12.18 -1.58
CA SER A 164 -0.21 12.68 -2.87
C SER A 164 0.97 12.78 -3.84
N LEU A 165 0.71 13.01 -5.13
CA LEU A 165 1.78 13.27 -6.10
C LEU A 165 2.56 14.53 -5.75
N THR A 166 1.87 15.62 -5.39
CA THR A 166 2.50 16.89 -5.00
C THR A 166 3.45 16.72 -3.81
N MET A 167 3.03 16.02 -2.75
CA MET A 167 3.88 15.79 -1.59
C MET A 167 5.19 15.07 -1.94
N VAL A 168 5.12 14.09 -2.85
CA VAL A 168 6.31 13.35 -3.27
C VAL A 168 7.18 14.20 -4.18
N TYR A 169 6.58 14.98 -5.09
CA TYR A 169 7.30 15.92 -5.95
C TYR A 169 8.09 16.94 -5.12
N GLU A 170 7.42 17.60 -4.18
CA GLU A 170 8.03 18.60 -3.30
C GLU A 170 9.17 18.03 -2.47
N ARG A 171 9.04 16.77 -2.00
CA ARG A 171 10.14 16.08 -1.30
C ARG A 171 11.36 15.93 -2.21
N ILE A 172 11.18 15.40 -3.42
CA ILE A 172 12.25 15.19 -4.41
C ILE A 172 12.94 16.53 -4.75
N VAL A 173 12.16 17.59 -4.96
CA VAL A 173 12.70 18.92 -5.24
C VAL A 173 13.49 19.46 -4.06
N THR A 174 12.99 19.29 -2.83
CA THR A 174 13.65 19.77 -1.60
C THR A 174 14.95 19.01 -1.33
N GLU A 175 15.00 17.72 -1.65
CA GLU A 175 16.19 16.86 -1.54
C GLU A 175 17.24 17.17 -2.62
N GLY A 176 16.90 17.97 -3.64
CA GLY A 176 17.80 18.35 -4.74
C GLY A 176 17.82 17.36 -5.89
N ASP A 177 16.93 16.37 -5.87
CA ASP A 177 16.89 15.25 -6.81
C ASP A 177 15.93 15.49 -7.98
N ILE A 178 15.55 16.74 -8.25
CA ILE A 178 14.63 17.09 -9.34
C ILE A 178 15.10 16.55 -10.69
N ASP A 179 16.41 16.50 -10.92
CA ASP A 179 17.00 16.04 -12.19
C ASP A 179 16.80 14.53 -12.44
N THR A 180 16.40 13.77 -11.42
CA THR A 180 16.03 12.34 -11.54
C THR A 180 14.63 12.14 -12.16
N LEU A 181 13.79 13.18 -12.19
CA LEU A 181 12.45 13.13 -12.77
C LEU A 181 12.51 13.28 -14.31
N ASP A 182 11.61 12.59 -15.02
CA ASP A 182 11.43 12.82 -16.45
C ASP A 182 10.92 14.24 -16.72
N GLU A 183 11.36 14.84 -17.83
CA GLU A 183 10.94 16.19 -18.22
C GLU A 183 9.43 16.32 -18.37
N ALA A 184 8.73 15.26 -18.79
CA ALA A 184 7.28 15.24 -18.89
C ALA A 184 6.60 15.29 -17.50
N VAL A 185 7.21 14.69 -16.47
CA VAL A 185 6.74 14.82 -15.08
C VAL A 185 7.01 16.24 -14.57
N LYS A 186 8.23 16.78 -14.80
CA LYS A 186 8.56 18.16 -14.40
C LYS A 186 7.62 19.19 -15.02
N ALA A 187 7.20 18.98 -16.27
CA ALA A 187 6.32 19.90 -16.99
C ALA A 187 4.96 20.11 -16.31
N TRP A 188 4.48 19.15 -15.51
CA TRP A 188 3.21 19.25 -14.78
C TRP A 188 3.25 20.18 -13.55
N TRP A 189 4.44 20.58 -13.12
CA TRP A 189 4.63 21.51 -11.99
C TRP A 189 5.28 22.84 -12.42
N ARG A 190 5.35 23.11 -13.73
CA ARG A 190 5.75 24.42 -14.30
C ARG A 190 4.52 25.32 -14.48
#